data_AF-A0A4Q4TN80-F1
#
_entry.id   AF-A0A4Q4TN80-F1
#
_cell.length_a   1.000
_cell.length_b   1.000
_cell.length_c   1.000
_cell.angle_alpha   90.00
_cell.angle_beta   90.00
_cell.angle_gamma   90.00
#
_symmetry.space_group_name_H-M   'P 1'
#
loop_
_entity.id
_entity.type
_entity.pdbx_description
1 polymer ?
#
loop_
_entity_poly.entity_id
_entity_poly.type
_entity_poly.pdbx_seq_one_letter_code
_entity_poly.pdbx_strand_id
1 'polypeptide(L)'
;MSSTLKSKAGEPADGMDKKVRADEGDFEDNDLQARLELEVTAESIDETCSEDTSEDAEEEWPTQKAARHYVLTPLNIKVDNRSWTEIFLDFIDDEDMKNSIKDFVSVQGRRSHPKAIEDVDAFLSSTKKDWADHDPKITAYWSEFKTQLSELLGPEFDERFLVKPSGPLSAVLVVVWHYPTYMTKKQFWGHVMDKSNPSLQVQYRKIGPNRSVLTSNRIPIRKAYSRSASEEFSSLPNWDKIEEVCLKFQRDLNAESPFLIVVGTENNSTIERLVEVGLDYERVWVPINLNTVALYAEEPQILIVRHKDTGAIRQMVFSSFHSQTFYYAAPIPNLVAYHDLLWNAVLEFAGLYIKSENSFTTLVRAVEKKNHYRGYGMIKTAVYLRGKELQEKMVFPERVVREIFKKVFETEDVPPLGRSRSHVKRILDVWTNKGRMTQAASGWRNFPSMRTYYNTMAKIDALWNTKQVRQLLVKADRKRISFCEWCKEETVRNPNFQSTSLRDKLDIYESVRAPLSFFESRVLNLKRDYNKNSDCDKRFLGRHVVYYSEENPRGLRWEGDGGPENDDFDHDTEEHPAVFLGNVLTDKQKRRFQETGSFWPQPTGHTVSSS
;
A
#
# COMPACT_ATOMS: atom_id res chain seq x y z
N MET A 1 48.49 -31.35 49.48
CA MET A 1 48.55 -30.17 50.38
C MET A 1 47.48 -29.20 49.87
N SER A 2 46.21 -29.35 50.24
CA SER A 2 45.52 -29.00 51.49
C SER A 2 45.44 -27.49 51.76
N SER A 3 44.28 -26.90 51.46
CA SER A 3 43.42 -26.02 52.30
C SER A 3 42.38 -25.39 51.34
N THR A 4 41.05 -25.47 51.43
CA THR A 4 40.00 -25.49 52.48
C THR A 4 40.03 -24.33 53.47
N LEU A 5 39.02 -23.44 53.34
CA LEU A 5 38.31 -22.64 54.36
C LEU A 5 37.09 -22.03 53.62
N LYS A 6 35.81 -22.42 53.76
CA LYS A 6 34.82 -22.54 54.85
C LYS A 6 34.36 -21.22 55.52
N SER A 7 33.04 -20.98 55.36
CA SER A 7 32.08 -20.33 56.28
C SER A 7 32.10 -18.79 56.34
N LYS A 8 31.00 -18.05 56.59
CA LYS A 8 29.77 -18.36 57.35
C LYS A 8 28.70 -17.27 57.11
N ALA A 9 27.43 -17.64 57.32
CA ALA A 9 26.26 -16.76 57.35
C ALA A 9 26.20 -15.86 58.60
N GLY A 10 25.44 -14.76 58.50
CA GLY A 10 25.04 -13.91 59.62
C GLY A 10 23.98 -12.87 59.21
N GLU A 11 22.72 -13.18 59.48
CA GLU A 11 21.65 -12.24 59.87
C GLU A 11 21.56 -12.24 61.43
N PRO A 12 20.76 -11.41 62.14
CA PRO A 12 20.04 -10.17 61.79
C PRO A 12 20.20 -9.04 62.86
N ALA A 13 19.66 -7.83 62.60
CA ALA A 13 19.09 -6.89 63.59
C ALA A 13 18.43 -5.73 62.81
N ASP A 14 17.11 -5.55 62.78
CA ASP A 14 16.18 -5.08 63.81
C ASP A 14 16.01 -3.54 63.85
N GLY A 15 14.74 -3.11 63.83
CA GLY A 15 14.24 -1.83 64.31
C GLY A 15 14.44 -0.57 63.46
N MET A 16 13.40 -0.15 62.74
CA MET A 16 12.86 1.21 62.92
C MET A 16 11.44 1.36 62.34
N ASP A 17 10.49 1.41 63.27
CA ASP A 17 9.13 1.91 63.09
C ASP A 17 9.13 3.36 62.58
N LYS A 18 8.39 3.62 61.50
CA LYS A 18 7.76 4.92 61.26
C LYS A 18 6.32 4.74 60.81
N LYS A 19 5.42 4.92 61.77
CA LYS A 19 4.03 5.35 61.57
C LYS A 19 4.03 6.65 60.77
N VAL A 20 3.39 6.65 59.60
CA VAL A 20 2.84 7.85 58.98
C VAL A 20 1.39 7.56 58.58
N ARG A 21 0.57 8.55 58.89
CA ARG A 21 -0.89 8.60 58.91
C ARG A 21 -1.56 8.06 57.65
N ALA A 22 -2.69 7.37 57.87
CA ALA A 22 -3.76 7.28 56.90
C ALA A 22 -4.43 8.66 56.82
N ASP A 23 -4.35 9.30 55.66
CA ASP A 23 -5.33 10.30 55.25
C ASP A 23 -6.39 9.57 54.43
N GLU A 24 -7.62 9.66 54.92
CA GLU A 24 -8.83 9.29 54.21
C GLU A 24 -9.02 10.29 53.05
N GLY A 25 -8.91 9.79 51.83
CA GLY A 25 -9.28 10.52 50.63
C GLY A 25 -10.17 9.63 49.79
N ASP A 26 -11.46 9.91 49.82
CA ASP A 26 -12.45 9.38 48.87
C ASP A 26 -11.95 9.62 47.44
N PHE A 27 -11.73 8.54 46.69
CA PHE A 27 -11.55 8.61 45.25
C PHE A 27 -12.75 7.95 44.57
N GLU A 28 -13.60 8.84 44.05
CA GLU A 28 -14.76 8.57 43.21
C GLU A 28 -14.39 7.89 41.88
N ASP A 29 -15.40 7.31 41.23
CA ASP A 29 -15.44 6.61 39.92
C ASP A 29 -14.69 7.24 38.72
N ASN A 30 -14.03 8.40 38.90
CA ASN A 30 -13.30 9.13 37.86
C ASN A 30 -11.90 8.57 37.53
N ASP A 31 -11.31 7.69 38.37
CA ASP A 31 -9.95 7.16 38.11
C ASP A 31 -9.91 6.07 37.02
N LEU A 32 -11.05 5.39 36.77
CA LEU A 32 -11.16 4.42 35.67
C LEU A 32 -11.26 5.13 34.30
N GLN A 33 -11.92 6.29 34.27
CA GLN A 33 -12.15 7.08 33.06
C GLN A 33 -10.88 7.82 32.62
N ALA A 34 -10.11 8.40 33.56
CA ALA A 34 -8.84 9.04 33.26
C ALA A 34 -7.75 8.06 32.78
N ARG A 35 -7.76 6.81 33.27
CA ARG A 35 -6.81 5.76 32.84
C ARG A 35 -7.13 5.17 31.47
N LEU A 36 -8.41 5.10 31.10
CA LEU A 36 -8.84 4.67 29.76
C LEU A 36 -8.65 5.77 28.71
N GLU A 37 -8.81 7.04 29.06
CA GLU A 37 -8.57 8.17 28.14
C GLU A 37 -7.08 8.34 27.78
N LEU A 38 -6.15 8.00 28.69
CA LEU A 38 -4.70 8.05 28.46
C LEU A 38 -4.15 6.87 27.64
N GLU A 39 -4.77 5.68 27.71
CA GLU A 39 -4.36 4.51 26.91
C GLU A 39 -5.02 4.46 25.52
N VAL A 40 -6.21 5.05 25.35
CA VAL A 40 -6.94 5.03 24.06
C VAL A 40 -6.43 6.07 23.05
N THR A 41 -5.65 7.07 23.47
CA THR A 41 -4.96 8.00 22.55
C THR A 41 -3.72 7.41 21.86
N ALA A 42 -3.29 6.18 22.21
CA ALA A 42 -2.06 5.57 21.68
C ALA A 42 -2.27 4.56 20.54
N GLU A 43 -3.50 4.15 20.23
CA GLU A 43 -3.76 3.14 19.19
C GLU A 43 -4.96 3.51 18.31
N SER A 44 -4.71 4.26 17.24
CA SER A 44 -5.56 4.26 16.05
C SER A 44 -4.70 4.10 14.81
N ILE A 45 -4.32 2.85 14.54
CA ILE A 45 -3.81 2.43 13.23
C ILE A 45 -5.05 2.11 12.39
N ASP A 46 -5.40 3.07 11.54
CA ASP A 46 -6.35 2.88 10.47
C ASP A 46 -5.60 2.29 9.26
N GLU A 47 -5.70 0.98 9.05
CA GLU A 47 -5.30 0.32 7.82
C GLU A 47 -6.17 -0.93 7.61
N THR A 48 -7.16 -0.84 6.73
CA THR A 48 -7.53 -1.97 5.87
C THR A 48 -7.62 -1.53 4.42
N CYS A 49 -6.93 -2.30 3.58
CA CYS A 49 -7.26 -2.45 2.17
C CYS A 49 -8.64 -3.09 2.05
N SER A 50 -9.71 -2.30 2.11
CA SER A 50 -10.92 -2.60 1.36
C SER A 50 -10.75 -2.05 -0.06
N GLU A 51 -11.24 -2.79 -1.04
CA GLU A 51 -11.79 -2.18 -2.25
C GLU A 51 -13.04 -1.39 -1.83
N ASP A 52 -12.85 -0.32 -1.06
CA ASP A 52 -13.85 0.71 -0.96
C ASP A 52 -13.66 1.59 -2.19
N THR A 53 -14.68 1.56 -3.04
CA THR A 53 -15.16 2.71 -3.78
C THR A 53 -15.57 3.83 -2.80
N SER A 54 -14.74 4.15 -1.81
CA SER A 54 -14.80 5.47 -1.20
C SER A 54 -14.37 6.40 -2.32
N GLU A 55 -15.38 6.94 -2.99
CA GLU A 55 -15.38 8.33 -3.40
C GLU A 55 -14.43 9.08 -2.47
N ASP A 56 -13.35 9.56 -3.09
CA ASP A 56 -12.49 10.62 -2.62
C ASP A 56 -12.85 11.05 -1.18
N ALA A 57 -12.19 10.44 -0.18
CA ALA A 57 -11.73 11.29 0.89
C ALA A 57 -10.81 12.28 0.16
N GLU A 58 -11.41 13.39 -0.28
CA GLU A 58 -10.72 14.55 -0.81
C GLU A 58 -9.70 14.90 0.27
N GLU A 59 -8.51 14.30 0.15
CA GLU A 59 -7.33 14.74 0.88
C GLU A 59 -7.17 16.16 0.37
N GLU A 60 -7.73 17.09 1.14
CA GLU A 60 -8.04 18.46 0.79
C GLU A 60 -6.86 18.99 -0.02
N TRP A 61 -7.02 18.98 -1.36
CA TRP A 61 -5.87 19.15 -2.24
C TRP A 61 -5.29 20.49 -1.86
N PRO A 62 -3.99 20.57 -1.53
CA PRO A 62 -3.41 21.82 -1.09
C PRO A 62 -3.78 22.86 -2.14
N THR A 63 -4.41 23.95 -1.71
CA THR A 63 -4.74 25.06 -2.60
C THR A 63 -3.54 25.35 -3.49
N GLN A 64 -3.73 25.78 -4.73
CA GLN A 64 -2.62 26.02 -5.65
C GLN A 64 -1.49 26.86 -5.00
N LYS A 65 -1.86 27.82 -4.15
CA LYS A 65 -0.95 28.61 -3.32
C LYS A 65 -0.10 27.76 -2.35
N ALA A 66 -0.71 26.80 -1.65
CA ALA A 66 0.01 25.88 -0.76
C ALA A 66 0.94 24.93 -1.54
N ALA A 67 0.48 24.39 -2.68
CA ALA A 67 1.31 23.54 -3.53
C ALA A 67 2.58 24.30 -3.99
N ARG A 68 2.40 25.52 -4.50
CA ARG A 68 3.49 26.40 -4.92
C ARG A 68 4.47 26.73 -3.80
N HIS A 69 3.97 26.98 -2.58
CA HIS A 69 4.81 27.21 -1.41
C HIS A 69 5.73 26.02 -1.11
N TYR A 70 5.22 24.80 -1.27
CA TYR A 70 6.01 23.58 -1.04
C TYR A 70 7.12 23.36 -2.07
N VAL A 71 6.97 23.90 -3.29
CA VAL A 71 7.98 23.80 -4.34
C VAL A 71 9.04 24.90 -4.19
N LEU A 72 8.62 26.15 -3.97
CA LEU A 72 9.56 27.29 -4.02
C LEU A 72 10.39 27.46 -2.74
N THR A 73 9.81 27.19 -1.57
CA THR A 73 10.47 27.43 -0.28
C THR A 73 11.75 26.59 -0.10
N PRO A 74 11.76 25.26 -0.38
CA PRO A 74 12.97 24.45 -0.23
C PRO A 74 14.10 24.84 -1.18
N LEU A 75 13.78 25.54 -2.27
CA LEU A 75 14.73 26.07 -3.24
C LEU A 75 15.21 27.49 -2.89
N ASN A 76 14.78 28.04 -1.75
CA ASN A 76 15.03 29.42 -1.33
C ASN A 76 14.54 30.47 -2.34
N ILE A 77 13.43 30.18 -3.02
CA ILE A 77 12.78 31.08 -3.98
C ILE A 77 11.61 31.77 -3.30
N LYS A 78 11.49 33.09 -3.51
CA LYS A 78 10.33 33.84 -3.02
C LYS A 78 9.04 33.30 -3.66
N VAL A 79 8.05 33.00 -2.83
CA VAL A 79 6.72 32.59 -3.30
C VAL A 79 6.00 33.80 -3.89
N ASP A 80 5.82 33.79 -5.21
CA ASP A 80 5.09 34.82 -5.97
C ASP A 80 4.29 34.20 -7.13
N ASN A 81 3.64 35.04 -7.94
CA ASN A 81 2.75 34.62 -9.03
C ASN A 81 3.44 34.53 -10.41
N ARG A 82 4.78 34.55 -10.48
CA ARG A 82 5.50 34.40 -11.75
C ARG A 82 5.16 33.07 -12.44
N SER A 83 5.36 32.95 -13.73
CA SER A 83 5.19 31.64 -14.39
C SER A 83 6.25 30.64 -13.89
N TRP A 84 5.98 29.34 -14.00
CA TRP A 84 7.00 28.31 -13.73
C TRP A 84 8.15 28.41 -14.74
N THR A 85 7.82 28.80 -15.97
CA THR A 85 8.75 29.17 -17.05
C THR A 85 9.71 30.27 -16.61
N GLU A 86 9.21 31.42 -16.15
CA GLU A 86 10.04 32.53 -15.67
C GLU A 86 10.96 32.09 -14.53
N ILE A 87 10.41 31.41 -13.52
CA ILE A 87 11.19 30.97 -12.36
C ILE A 87 12.29 29.99 -12.76
N PHE A 88 12.00 29.07 -13.67
CA PHE A 88 12.99 28.09 -14.10
C PHE A 88 14.10 28.72 -14.95
N LEU A 89 13.76 29.65 -15.84
CA LEU A 89 14.73 30.34 -16.69
C LEU A 89 15.66 31.29 -15.92
N ASP A 90 15.25 31.76 -14.74
CA ASP A 90 16.13 32.55 -13.86
C ASP A 90 17.37 31.79 -13.39
N PHE A 91 17.35 30.45 -13.44
CA PHE A 91 18.50 29.61 -13.08
C PHE A 91 19.49 29.38 -14.23
N ILE A 92 19.21 29.88 -15.43
CA ILE A 92 20.19 29.87 -16.51
C ILE A 92 21.00 31.17 -16.36
N ASP A 93 22.31 31.17 -16.57
CA ASP A 93 23.09 32.44 -16.50
C ASP A 93 23.27 33.09 -17.88
N ASP A 94 23.27 32.27 -18.94
CA ASP A 94 23.41 32.71 -20.32
C ASP A 94 22.10 33.37 -20.84
N GLU A 95 22.12 34.70 -20.94
CA GLU A 95 20.97 35.50 -21.40
C GLU A 95 20.60 35.24 -22.88
N ASP A 96 21.58 34.99 -23.75
CA ASP A 96 21.31 34.71 -25.17
C ASP A 96 20.61 33.35 -25.30
N MET A 97 21.04 32.37 -24.51
CA MET A 97 20.39 31.08 -24.41
C MET A 97 18.97 31.19 -23.84
N LYS A 98 18.76 31.98 -22.78
CA LYS A 98 17.41 32.24 -22.24
C LYS A 98 16.47 32.79 -23.29
N ASN A 99 16.92 33.80 -24.05
CA ASN A 99 16.10 34.41 -25.10
C ASN A 99 15.79 33.41 -26.21
N SER A 100 16.77 32.60 -26.61
CA SER A 100 16.58 31.52 -27.58
C SER A 100 15.56 30.48 -27.11
N ILE A 101 15.57 30.11 -25.83
CA ILE A 101 14.58 29.21 -25.23
C ILE A 101 13.19 29.85 -25.20
N LYS A 102 13.07 31.13 -24.81
CA LYS A 102 11.80 31.86 -24.82
C LYS A 102 11.18 31.91 -26.22
N ASP A 103 12.00 32.20 -27.23
CA ASP A 103 11.57 32.21 -28.62
C ASP A 103 11.13 30.82 -29.08
N PHE A 104 11.90 29.78 -28.75
CA PHE A 104 11.54 28.40 -29.06
C PHE A 104 10.19 28.00 -28.42
N VAL A 105 10.01 28.27 -27.13
CA VAL A 105 8.77 27.99 -26.39
C VAL A 105 7.59 28.74 -27.01
N SER A 106 7.77 30.02 -27.35
CA SER A 106 6.74 30.83 -28.03
C SER A 106 6.34 30.25 -29.39
N VAL A 107 7.31 29.74 -30.17
CA VAL A 107 7.05 29.06 -31.44
C VAL A 107 6.30 27.75 -31.23
N GLN A 108 6.70 26.92 -30.26
CA GLN A 108 6.01 25.65 -29.99
C GLN A 108 4.57 25.88 -29.49
N GLY A 109 4.34 26.91 -28.66
CA GLY A 109 2.99 27.25 -28.18
C GLY A 109 2.01 27.65 -29.29
N ARG A 110 2.50 28.01 -30.48
CA ARG A 110 1.68 28.31 -31.67
C ARG A 110 1.46 27.10 -32.57
N ARG A 111 2.20 26.01 -32.38
CA ARG A 111 2.09 24.80 -33.19
C ARG A 111 0.97 23.90 -32.68
N SER A 112 0.27 23.29 -33.63
CA SER A 112 -0.69 22.22 -33.31
C SER A 112 0.04 20.89 -33.24
N HIS A 113 0.05 20.27 -32.07
CA HIS A 113 0.57 18.91 -31.89
C HIS A 113 -0.56 17.88 -31.95
N PRO A 114 -0.31 16.67 -32.49
CA PRO A 114 -1.29 15.59 -32.51
C PRO A 114 -1.67 15.17 -31.09
N LYS A 115 -2.87 14.60 -30.99
CA LYS A 115 -3.39 13.99 -29.77
C LYS A 115 -3.68 12.52 -30.03
N ALA A 116 -3.45 11.67 -29.04
CA ALA A 116 -3.88 10.27 -29.07
C ALA A 116 -5.39 10.16 -29.33
N ILE A 117 -5.84 9.07 -29.95
CA ILE A 117 -7.25 8.80 -30.29
C ILE A 117 -8.14 8.74 -29.05
N GLU A 118 -7.61 8.23 -27.95
CA GLU A 118 -8.25 8.12 -26.65
C GLU A 118 -7.30 8.57 -25.53
N ASP A 119 -7.82 8.68 -24.32
CA ASP A 119 -7.03 8.94 -23.12
C ASP A 119 -5.95 7.87 -22.95
N VAL A 120 -4.73 8.28 -22.60
CA VAL A 120 -3.56 7.38 -22.61
C VAL A 120 -3.63 6.24 -21.57
N ASP A 121 -4.60 6.27 -20.66
CA ASP A 121 -4.88 5.22 -19.67
C ASP A 121 -6.18 4.43 -19.95
N ALA A 122 -6.89 4.72 -21.05
CA ALA A 122 -8.17 4.09 -21.39
C ALA A 122 -8.06 2.56 -21.51
N PHE A 123 -6.90 2.07 -21.98
CA PHE A 123 -6.57 0.64 -22.07
C PHE A 123 -6.76 -0.13 -20.75
N LEU A 124 -6.70 0.55 -19.59
CA LEU A 124 -6.91 -0.08 -18.29
C LEU A 124 -8.32 -0.65 -18.10
N SER A 125 -9.32 0.01 -18.71
CA SER A 125 -10.71 -0.45 -18.69
C SER A 125 -11.04 -1.47 -19.79
N SER A 126 -10.18 -1.59 -20.80
CA SER A 126 -10.41 -2.50 -21.93
C SER A 126 -10.35 -3.96 -21.47
N THR A 127 -11.24 -4.81 -21.99
CA THR A 127 -11.17 -6.27 -21.81
C THR A 127 -10.51 -6.98 -23.01
N LYS A 128 -10.08 -6.22 -24.02
CA LYS A 128 -9.42 -6.76 -25.22
C LYS A 128 -8.11 -7.43 -24.84
N LYS A 129 -7.80 -8.54 -25.53
CA LYS A 129 -6.55 -9.29 -25.42
C LYS A 129 -5.56 -8.87 -26.51
N ASP A 130 -5.39 -7.56 -26.66
CA ASP A 130 -4.49 -6.94 -27.64
C ASP A 130 -4.09 -5.54 -27.13
N TRP A 131 -3.01 -4.98 -27.68
CA TRP A 131 -2.60 -3.61 -27.40
C TRP A 131 -3.62 -2.62 -27.97
N ALA A 132 -3.95 -1.59 -27.20
CA ALA A 132 -4.81 -0.50 -27.68
C ALA A 132 -4.08 0.34 -28.74
N ASP A 133 -4.86 1.01 -29.58
CA ASP A 133 -4.34 1.91 -30.61
C ASP A 133 -4.56 3.37 -30.21
N HIS A 134 -3.54 3.98 -29.60
CA HIS A 134 -3.56 5.41 -29.28
C HIS A 134 -3.19 6.27 -30.51
N ASP A 135 -2.39 5.73 -31.43
CA ASP A 135 -1.91 6.40 -32.64
C ASP A 135 -1.48 5.32 -33.66
N PRO A 136 -2.09 5.25 -34.85
CA PRO A 136 -1.76 4.27 -35.88
C PRO A 136 -0.29 4.30 -36.29
N LYS A 137 0.37 5.46 -36.24
CA LYS A 137 1.81 5.57 -36.52
C LYS A 137 2.63 4.85 -35.46
N ILE A 138 2.32 5.06 -34.17
CA ILE A 138 2.96 4.31 -33.07
C ILE A 138 2.69 2.82 -33.23
N THR A 139 1.49 2.42 -33.64
CA THR A 139 1.15 1.01 -33.89
C THR A 139 2.00 0.39 -34.99
N ALA A 140 2.27 1.11 -36.08
CA ALA A 140 3.16 0.65 -37.15
C ALA A 140 4.60 0.47 -36.64
N TYR A 141 5.16 1.50 -35.99
CA TYR A 141 6.51 1.46 -35.41
C TYR A 141 6.65 0.34 -34.36
N TRP A 142 5.62 0.18 -33.51
CA TRP A 142 5.59 -0.88 -32.50
C TRP A 142 5.57 -2.27 -33.14
N SER A 143 4.82 -2.46 -34.22
CA SER A 143 4.73 -3.76 -34.89
C SER A 143 6.07 -4.17 -35.49
N GLU A 144 6.76 -3.24 -36.15
CA GLU A 144 8.11 -3.47 -36.70
C GLU A 144 9.12 -3.76 -35.59
N PHE A 145 9.16 -2.91 -34.56
CA PHE A 145 10.03 -3.07 -33.40
C PHE A 145 9.82 -4.43 -32.71
N LYS A 146 8.56 -4.81 -32.49
CA LYS A 146 8.19 -6.07 -31.84
C LYS A 146 8.72 -7.27 -32.63
N THR A 147 8.55 -7.28 -33.95
CA THR A 147 9.08 -8.36 -34.81
C THR A 147 10.60 -8.50 -34.65
N GLN A 148 11.34 -7.39 -34.76
CA GLN A 148 12.81 -7.41 -34.59
C GLN A 148 13.23 -7.88 -33.20
N LEU A 149 12.54 -7.39 -32.16
CA LEU A 149 12.88 -7.72 -30.78
C LEU A 149 12.59 -9.20 -30.47
N SER A 150 11.47 -9.74 -30.94
CA SER A 150 11.08 -11.13 -30.70
C SER A 150 12.07 -12.13 -31.32
N GLU A 151 12.61 -11.83 -32.50
CA GLU A 151 13.66 -12.64 -33.13
C GLU A 151 14.93 -12.73 -32.25
N LEU A 152 15.28 -11.63 -31.57
CA LEU A 152 16.44 -11.56 -30.69
C LEU A 152 16.21 -12.24 -29.33
N LEU A 153 14.98 -12.16 -28.80
CA LEU A 153 14.60 -12.72 -27.50
C LEU A 153 14.34 -14.23 -27.53
N GLY A 154 14.09 -14.81 -28.70
CA GLY A 154 13.87 -16.23 -28.89
C GLY A 154 12.41 -16.67 -28.69
N PRO A 155 12.05 -17.88 -29.18
CA PRO A 155 10.68 -18.40 -29.18
C PRO A 155 10.10 -18.65 -27.79
N GLU A 156 10.93 -18.76 -26.75
CA GLU A 156 10.52 -18.93 -25.37
C GLU A 156 10.01 -17.64 -24.69
N PHE A 157 10.19 -16.49 -25.34
CA PHE A 157 9.73 -15.21 -24.83
C PHE A 157 8.27 -14.97 -25.23
N ASP A 158 7.45 -14.60 -24.24
CA ASP A 158 6.04 -14.30 -24.47
C ASP A 158 5.85 -12.81 -24.74
N GLU A 159 5.66 -12.46 -26.01
CA GLU A 159 5.51 -11.08 -26.51
C GLU A 159 4.46 -10.27 -25.76
N ARG A 160 3.46 -10.93 -25.17
CA ARG A 160 2.37 -10.27 -24.44
C ARG A 160 2.89 -9.48 -23.24
N PHE A 161 4.07 -9.78 -22.74
CA PHE A 161 4.73 -9.04 -21.67
C PHE A 161 5.46 -7.77 -22.14
N LEU A 162 5.55 -7.53 -23.45
CA LEU A 162 6.06 -6.26 -23.97
C LEU A 162 5.08 -5.13 -23.68
N VAL A 163 5.62 -3.93 -23.52
CA VAL A 163 4.83 -2.75 -23.13
C VAL A 163 4.93 -1.68 -24.19
N LYS A 164 3.80 -1.43 -24.86
CA LYS A 164 3.69 -0.46 -25.94
C LYS A 164 3.73 0.98 -25.39
N PRO A 165 4.37 1.94 -26.07
CA PRO A 165 4.27 3.35 -25.72
C PRO A 165 2.81 3.85 -25.61
N SER A 166 2.62 4.90 -24.83
CA SER A 166 1.31 5.52 -24.60
C SER A 166 1.29 6.95 -25.09
N GLY A 167 0.53 7.24 -26.14
CA GLY A 167 0.40 8.60 -26.67
C GLY A 167 0.67 8.66 -28.17
N PRO A 168 0.69 9.87 -28.77
CA PRO A 168 0.96 10.08 -30.19
C PRO A 168 2.46 10.20 -30.50
N LEU A 169 2.89 9.88 -31.74
CA LEU A 169 4.31 9.91 -32.16
C LEU A 169 4.92 11.31 -32.10
N SER A 170 4.24 12.33 -32.59
CA SER A 170 4.72 13.72 -32.62
C SER A 170 4.20 14.53 -31.43
N ALA A 171 4.15 13.91 -30.24
CA ALA A 171 3.70 14.55 -29.02
C ALA A 171 4.46 15.85 -28.73
N VAL A 172 3.84 16.81 -28.04
CA VAL A 172 4.55 18.03 -27.63
C VAL A 172 5.60 17.72 -26.56
N LEU A 173 5.36 16.69 -25.75
CA LEU A 173 6.24 16.22 -24.70
C LEU A 173 6.34 14.70 -24.75
N VAL A 174 7.57 14.19 -24.67
CA VAL A 174 7.84 12.76 -24.47
C VAL A 174 8.44 12.54 -23.08
N VAL A 175 8.02 11.49 -22.39
CA VAL A 175 8.58 11.06 -21.10
C VAL A 175 9.12 9.64 -21.25
N VAL A 176 10.44 9.50 -21.12
CA VAL A 176 11.15 8.21 -21.31
C VAL A 176 11.51 7.61 -19.95
N TRP A 177 10.81 6.54 -19.59
CA TRP A 177 11.07 5.71 -18.43
C TRP A 177 12.10 4.62 -18.72
N HIS A 178 12.62 3.95 -17.69
CA HIS A 178 13.66 2.95 -17.87
C HIS A 178 13.09 1.65 -18.46
N TYR A 179 12.33 0.90 -17.66
CA TYR A 179 11.69 -0.35 -18.08
C TYR A 179 10.40 -0.62 -17.28
N PRO A 180 9.47 -1.41 -17.82
CA PRO A 180 8.23 -1.73 -17.12
C PRO A 180 8.41 -2.89 -16.13
N THR A 181 7.73 -2.82 -14.97
CA THR A 181 7.68 -3.94 -14.01
C THR A 181 6.36 -4.72 -14.11
N TYR A 182 6.23 -5.80 -13.33
CA TYR A 182 4.98 -6.56 -13.20
C TYR A 182 3.96 -5.92 -12.23
N MET A 183 4.33 -4.83 -11.53
CA MET A 183 3.47 -4.15 -10.56
C MET A 183 2.50 -3.20 -11.26
N THR A 184 1.51 -3.78 -11.93
CA THR A 184 0.50 -3.10 -12.76
C THR A 184 -0.76 -3.97 -12.84
N LYS A 185 -1.91 -3.36 -13.13
CA LYS A 185 -3.19 -4.02 -13.45
C LYS A 185 -3.17 -4.72 -14.82
N LYS A 186 -2.40 -4.23 -15.80
CA LYS A 186 -2.34 -4.72 -17.19
C LYS A 186 -0.96 -5.30 -17.52
N GLN A 187 -0.68 -6.49 -16.98
CA GLN A 187 0.60 -7.17 -17.18
C GLN A 187 0.77 -7.70 -18.62
N PHE A 188 -0.33 -8.08 -19.27
CA PHE A 188 -0.35 -8.50 -20.67
C PHE A 188 -0.90 -7.39 -21.54
N TRP A 189 -0.35 -7.27 -22.75
CA TRP A 189 -0.80 -6.27 -23.75
C TRP A 189 -0.80 -4.85 -23.18
N GLY A 190 0.18 -4.58 -22.31
CA GLY A 190 0.21 -3.37 -21.50
C GLY A 190 0.73 -2.18 -22.28
N HIS A 191 0.39 -1.00 -21.75
CA HIS A 191 0.91 0.28 -22.21
C HIS A 191 1.72 0.95 -21.09
N VAL A 192 2.64 1.84 -21.45
CA VAL A 192 3.56 2.45 -20.47
C VAL A 192 2.82 3.28 -19.44
N MET A 193 1.88 4.14 -19.84
CA MET A 193 1.14 5.04 -18.94
C MET A 193 0.06 4.30 -18.12
N ASP A 194 0.47 3.28 -17.38
CA ASP A 194 -0.37 2.55 -16.45
C ASP A 194 -0.36 3.19 -15.05
N LYS A 195 -1.42 3.91 -14.70
CA LYS A 195 -1.56 4.59 -13.40
C LYS A 195 -1.63 3.64 -12.18
N SER A 196 -1.78 2.34 -12.39
CA SER A 196 -1.71 1.37 -11.29
C SER A 196 -0.27 1.02 -10.89
N ASN A 197 0.71 1.36 -11.74
CA ASN A 197 2.11 1.28 -11.38
C ASN A 197 2.47 2.44 -10.43
N PRO A 198 3.00 2.16 -9.22
CA PRO A 198 3.33 3.21 -8.25
C PRO A 198 4.26 4.29 -8.81
N SER A 199 5.28 3.91 -9.59
CA SER A 199 6.23 4.87 -10.16
C SER A 199 5.56 5.87 -11.10
N LEU A 200 4.60 5.41 -11.90
CA LEU A 200 3.90 6.22 -12.89
C LEU A 200 2.78 7.07 -12.27
N GLN A 201 2.37 6.80 -11.03
CA GLN A 201 1.38 7.63 -10.34
C GLN A 201 1.82 9.07 -10.13
N VAL A 202 3.14 9.33 -10.03
CA VAL A 202 3.64 10.70 -9.91
C VAL A 202 3.39 11.48 -11.20
N GLN A 203 3.71 10.90 -12.36
CA GLN A 203 3.37 11.48 -13.65
C GLN A 203 1.84 11.62 -13.79
N TYR A 204 1.07 10.57 -13.47
CA TYR A 204 -0.39 10.62 -13.56
C TYR A 204 -1.01 11.71 -12.68
N ARG A 205 -0.53 11.92 -11.45
CA ARG A 205 -0.99 13.03 -10.60
C ARG A 205 -0.62 14.39 -11.18
N LYS A 206 0.59 14.51 -11.75
CA LYS A 206 1.12 15.76 -12.32
C LYS A 206 0.32 16.21 -13.54
N ILE A 207 -0.02 15.29 -14.46
CA ILE A 207 -0.58 15.64 -15.78
C ILE A 207 -1.90 14.94 -16.17
N GLY A 208 -2.37 13.97 -15.38
CA GLY A 208 -3.53 13.15 -15.72
C GLY A 208 -3.33 12.24 -16.94
N PRO A 209 -4.41 11.73 -17.55
CA PRO A 209 -4.36 10.94 -18.78
C PRO A 209 -4.19 11.81 -20.03
N ASN A 210 -3.11 12.60 -20.08
CA ASN A 210 -2.93 13.61 -21.12
C ASN A 210 -2.68 13.00 -22.51
N ARG A 211 -3.58 13.31 -23.46
CA ARG A 211 -3.54 12.81 -24.85
C ARG A 211 -2.44 13.42 -25.72
N SER A 212 -1.76 14.47 -25.27
CA SER A 212 -0.73 15.19 -26.03
C SER A 212 0.69 14.80 -25.61
N VAL A 213 0.82 13.84 -24.69
CA VAL A 213 2.10 13.36 -24.14
C VAL A 213 2.33 11.93 -24.60
N LEU A 214 3.55 11.64 -25.07
CA LEU A 214 4.02 10.28 -25.32
C LEU A 214 4.79 9.80 -24.09
N THR A 215 4.42 8.65 -23.55
CA THR A 215 5.17 7.99 -22.47
C THR A 215 5.71 6.68 -23.01
N SER A 216 7.03 6.48 -22.91
CA SER A 216 7.73 5.30 -23.40
C SER A 216 8.64 4.71 -22.33
N ASN A 217 9.04 3.45 -22.51
CA ASN A 217 10.16 2.85 -21.76
C ASN A 217 11.32 2.67 -22.72
N ARG A 218 12.53 3.00 -22.28
CA ARG A 218 13.76 2.71 -23.04
C ARG A 218 13.86 1.24 -23.39
N ILE A 219 13.59 0.37 -22.42
CA ILE A 219 13.57 -1.08 -22.59
C ILE A 219 12.13 -1.56 -22.37
N PRO A 220 11.33 -1.78 -23.43
CA PRO A 220 9.91 -2.12 -23.30
C PRO A 220 9.67 -3.62 -22.97
N ILE A 221 10.61 -4.22 -22.23
CA ILE A 221 10.58 -5.61 -21.78
C ILE A 221 10.27 -5.62 -20.29
N ARG A 222 9.21 -6.31 -19.88
CA ARG A 222 8.88 -6.42 -18.44
C ARG A 222 9.93 -7.22 -17.69
N LYS A 223 10.29 -6.71 -16.51
CA LYS A 223 11.17 -7.39 -15.57
C LYS A 223 10.73 -7.17 -14.15
N ALA A 224 11.04 -8.11 -13.25
CA ALA A 224 10.86 -7.87 -11.84
C ALA A 224 11.69 -6.66 -11.41
N TYR A 225 11.22 -5.90 -10.40
CA TYR A 225 12.07 -4.85 -9.86
C TYR A 225 13.30 -5.47 -9.22
N SER A 226 14.48 -4.96 -9.61
CA SER A 226 15.75 -5.37 -9.05
C SER A 226 16.69 -4.17 -9.01
N ARG A 227 17.54 -4.09 -7.98
CA ARG A 227 18.62 -3.09 -7.94
C ARG A 227 19.71 -3.37 -8.99
N SER A 228 19.80 -4.62 -9.44
CA SER A 228 20.71 -5.12 -10.47
C SER A 228 20.04 -5.25 -11.84
N ALA A 229 18.90 -4.58 -12.08
CA ALA A 229 18.14 -4.76 -13.32
C ALA A 229 18.98 -4.55 -14.58
N SER A 230 19.88 -3.56 -14.57
CA SER A 230 20.81 -3.29 -15.67
C SER A 230 21.76 -4.47 -15.94
N GLU A 231 22.35 -5.05 -14.91
CA GLU A 231 23.20 -6.25 -15.04
C GLU A 231 22.40 -7.44 -15.53
N GLU A 232 21.18 -7.60 -15.02
CA GLU A 232 20.31 -8.70 -15.43
C GLU A 232 19.81 -8.55 -16.87
N PHE A 233 19.62 -7.34 -17.37
CA PHE A 233 19.36 -7.11 -18.80
C PHE A 233 20.59 -7.43 -19.63
N SER A 234 21.78 -6.99 -19.20
CA SER A 234 23.05 -7.30 -19.87
C SER A 234 23.38 -8.80 -19.93
N SER A 235 22.76 -9.60 -19.06
CA SER A 235 22.88 -11.07 -19.07
C SER A 235 21.99 -11.78 -20.10
N LEU A 236 21.09 -11.06 -20.78
CA LEU A 236 20.25 -11.66 -21.81
C LEU A 236 21.11 -12.05 -23.02
N PRO A 237 20.82 -13.19 -23.68
CA PRO A 237 21.42 -13.51 -24.97
C PRO A 237 21.17 -12.36 -25.96
N ASN A 238 22.17 -12.04 -26.78
CA ASN A 238 22.10 -10.96 -27.78
C ASN A 238 21.85 -9.55 -27.21
N TRP A 239 22.16 -9.29 -25.93
CA TRP A 239 21.88 -8.00 -25.29
C TRP A 239 22.33 -6.79 -26.10
N ASP A 240 23.54 -6.79 -26.68
CA ASP A 240 24.04 -5.66 -27.47
C ASP A 240 23.09 -5.28 -28.63
N LYS A 241 22.56 -6.29 -29.32
CA LYS A 241 21.59 -6.11 -30.41
C LYS A 241 20.22 -5.70 -29.89
N ILE A 242 19.79 -6.27 -28.76
CA ILE A 242 18.53 -5.90 -28.10
C ILE A 242 18.56 -4.44 -27.67
N GLU A 243 19.65 -4.00 -27.04
CA GLU A 243 19.86 -2.63 -26.62
C GLU A 243 19.85 -1.68 -27.82
N GLU A 244 20.54 -2.04 -28.91
CA GLU A 244 20.58 -1.26 -30.13
C GLU A 244 19.19 -1.08 -30.75
N VAL A 245 18.40 -2.15 -30.88
CA VAL A 245 17.02 -2.11 -31.40
C VAL A 245 16.13 -1.26 -30.48
N CYS A 246 16.26 -1.40 -29.16
CA CYS A 246 15.52 -0.58 -28.19
C CYS A 246 15.88 0.91 -28.30
N LEU A 247 17.17 1.24 -28.42
CA LEU A 247 17.64 2.62 -28.55
C LEU A 247 17.24 3.24 -29.89
N LYS A 248 17.31 2.47 -30.99
CA LYS A 248 16.81 2.93 -32.28
C LYS A 248 15.32 3.26 -32.19
N PHE A 249 14.52 2.34 -31.65
CA PHE A 249 13.10 2.56 -31.45
C PHE A 249 12.83 3.83 -30.63
N GLN A 250 13.56 4.06 -29.53
CA GLN A 250 13.41 5.30 -28.76
C GLN A 250 13.81 6.55 -29.54
N ARG A 251 14.92 6.53 -30.30
CA ARG A 251 15.31 7.68 -31.13
C ARG A 251 14.21 8.05 -32.11
N ASP A 252 13.64 7.04 -32.77
CA ASP A 252 12.56 7.23 -33.73
C ASP A 252 11.32 7.84 -33.06
N LEU A 253 10.97 7.40 -31.85
CA LEU A 253 9.87 7.98 -31.07
C LEU A 253 10.14 9.43 -30.62
N ASN A 254 11.40 9.75 -30.32
CA ASN A 254 11.79 11.05 -29.77
C ASN A 254 12.04 12.11 -30.84
N ALA A 255 12.24 11.72 -32.11
CA ALA A 255 12.81 12.56 -33.16
C ALA A 255 12.03 13.86 -33.48
N GLU A 256 10.70 13.83 -33.29
CA GLU A 256 9.78 14.91 -33.67
C GLU A 256 9.29 15.75 -32.48
N SER A 257 9.56 15.34 -31.25
CA SER A 257 9.01 15.99 -30.06
C SER A 257 9.90 17.12 -29.57
N PRO A 258 9.38 18.35 -29.34
CA PRO A 258 10.21 19.49 -28.96
C PRO A 258 10.75 19.38 -27.52
N PHE A 259 10.04 18.70 -26.63
CA PHE A 259 10.43 18.53 -25.23
C PHE A 259 10.52 17.05 -24.87
N LEU A 260 11.57 16.68 -24.14
CA LEU A 260 11.83 15.30 -23.71
C LEU A 260 12.22 15.29 -22.23
N ILE A 261 11.56 14.50 -21.39
CA ILE A 261 12.00 14.21 -20.02
C ILE A 261 12.54 12.78 -19.97
N VAL A 262 13.83 12.63 -19.66
CA VAL A 262 14.46 11.33 -19.44
C VAL A 262 14.49 11.00 -17.95
N VAL A 263 13.93 9.86 -17.59
CA VAL A 263 13.68 9.48 -16.19
C VAL A 263 14.59 8.33 -15.77
N GLY A 264 15.44 8.57 -14.77
CA GLY A 264 16.31 7.56 -14.16
C GLY A 264 17.77 7.61 -14.62
N THR A 265 18.67 7.08 -13.79
CA THR A 265 20.13 7.15 -13.98
C THR A 265 20.57 6.52 -15.30
N GLU A 266 20.01 5.38 -15.65
CA GLU A 266 20.36 4.60 -16.84
C GLU A 266 19.91 5.29 -18.14
N ASN A 267 18.82 6.03 -18.08
CA ASN A 267 18.38 6.86 -19.20
C ASN A 267 19.24 8.11 -19.32
N ASN A 268 19.61 8.74 -18.19
CA ASN A 268 20.49 9.89 -18.18
C ASN A 268 21.89 9.55 -18.73
N SER A 269 22.48 8.42 -18.34
CA SER A 269 23.80 8.00 -18.82
C SER A 269 23.83 7.67 -20.32
N THR A 270 22.66 7.50 -20.94
CA THR A 270 22.52 7.21 -22.38
C THR A 270 21.73 8.27 -23.13
N ILE A 271 21.53 9.45 -22.53
CA ILE A 271 20.72 10.54 -23.08
C ILE A 271 21.11 10.91 -24.51
N GLU A 272 22.41 10.96 -24.79
CA GLU A 272 22.92 11.26 -26.13
C GLU A 272 22.58 10.19 -27.17
N ARG A 273 22.41 8.93 -26.75
CA ARG A 273 21.99 7.82 -27.63
C ARG A 273 20.49 7.81 -27.86
N LEU A 274 19.70 8.53 -27.05
CA LEU A 274 18.24 8.65 -27.13
C LEU A 274 17.78 9.80 -28.03
N VAL A 275 18.70 10.66 -28.47
CA VAL A 275 18.40 11.90 -29.18
C VAL A 275 19.11 11.92 -30.53
N GLU A 276 18.32 12.09 -31.60
CA GLU A 276 18.84 12.24 -32.96
C GLU A 276 19.27 13.69 -33.21
N VAL A 277 20.54 13.88 -33.57
CA VAL A 277 21.10 15.21 -33.83
C VAL A 277 21.10 15.52 -35.33
N GLY A 278 21.44 14.56 -36.20
CA GLY A 278 21.63 14.86 -37.63
C GLY A 278 22.91 15.68 -37.89
N LEU A 279 23.23 15.94 -39.15
CA LEU A 279 24.52 16.55 -39.54
C LEU A 279 24.59 18.06 -39.27
N ASP A 280 23.45 18.77 -39.38
CA ASP A 280 23.40 20.24 -39.30
C ASP A 280 23.13 20.77 -37.89
N TYR A 281 22.98 19.87 -36.91
CA TYR A 281 22.71 20.23 -35.53
C TYR A 281 23.85 19.84 -34.61
N GLU A 282 23.89 20.47 -33.45
CA GLU A 282 24.81 20.20 -32.36
C GLU A 282 24.07 19.97 -31.05
N ARG A 283 24.78 19.36 -30.10
CA ARG A 283 24.35 19.18 -28.70
C ARG A 283 25.03 20.24 -27.85
N VAL A 284 24.24 20.96 -27.06
CA VAL A 284 24.74 21.97 -26.12
C VAL A 284 24.16 21.69 -24.75
N TRP A 285 25.04 21.54 -23.76
CA TRP A 285 24.65 21.40 -22.36
C TRP A 285 24.55 22.79 -21.72
N VAL A 286 23.38 23.09 -21.17
CA VAL A 286 23.08 24.37 -20.52
C VAL A 286 22.94 24.13 -19.02
N PRO A 287 23.85 24.68 -18.19
CA PRO A 287 23.75 24.56 -16.74
C PRO A 287 22.49 25.23 -16.17
N ILE A 288 21.92 24.60 -15.14
CA ILE A 288 20.88 25.17 -14.28
C ILE A 288 21.54 25.45 -12.93
N ASN A 289 21.76 26.73 -12.64
CA ASN A 289 22.46 27.22 -11.46
C ASN A 289 21.59 27.09 -10.20
N LEU A 290 21.49 25.87 -9.68
CA LEU A 290 20.84 25.54 -8.42
C LEU A 290 21.90 25.01 -7.46
N ASN A 291 22.63 25.93 -6.82
CA ASN A 291 23.73 25.65 -5.86
C ASN A 291 23.41 24.67 -4.71
N THR A 292 22.15 24.28 -4.55
CA THR A 292 21.70 23.37 -3.49
C THR A 292 21.37 21.96 -4.00
N VAL A 293 21.26 21.74 -5.31
CA VAL A 293 20.77 20.48 -5.89
C VAL A 293 21.85 19.86 -6.76
N ALA A 294 22.09 18.57 -6.58
CA ALA A 294 22.90 17.76 -7.50
C ALA A 294 22.05 16.64 -8.08
N LEU A 295 22.14 16.43 -9.40
CA LEU A 295 21.55 15.30 -10.10
C LEU A 295 22.66 14.35 -10.50
N TYR A 296 22.59 13.09 -10.06
CA TYR A 296 23.59 12.07 -10.40
C TYR A 296 25.04 12.47 -10.04
N ALA A 297 25.21 13.22 -8.94
CA ALA A 297 26.47 13.81 -8.49
C ALA A 297 27.05 14.92 -9.38
N GLU A 298 26.25 15.44 -10.30
CA GLU A 298 26.58 16.57 -11.18
C GLU A 298 25.62 17.74 -10.95
N GLU A 299 26.01 18.92 -11.40
CA GLU A 299 25.11 20.07 -11.45
C GLU A 299 23.95 19.77 -12.41
N PRO A 300 22.71 20.23 -12.13
CA PRO A 300 21.59 20.02 -13.05
C PRO A 300 21.85 20.75 -14.37
N GLN A 301 21.60 20.09 -15.50
CA GLN A 301 21.79 20.65 -16.84
C GLN A 301 20.65 20.25 -17.78
N ILE A 302 20.47 21.04 -18.83
CA ILE A 302 19.54 20.77 -19.95
C ILE A 302 20.38 20.46 -21.19
N LEU A 303 20.05 19.39 -21.89
CA LEU A 303 20.62 19.13 -23.20
C LEU A 303 19.74 19.80 -24.28
N ILE A 304 20.32 20.71 -25.04
CA ILE A 304 19.67 21.39 -26.15
C ILE A 304 20.25 20.87 -27.48
N VAL A 305 19.36 20.50 -28.40
CA VAL A 305 19.71 20.25 -29.80
C VAL A 305 19.35 21.46 -30.62
N ARG A 306 20.33 22.07 -31.28
CA ARG A 306 20.13 23.29 -32.08
C ARG A 306 20.92 23.25 -33.37
N HIS A 307 20.48 24.02 -34.36
CA HIS A 307 21.17 24.15 -35.64
C HIS A 307 22.52 24.86 -35.45
N LYS A 308 23.59 24.35 -36.07
CA LYS A 308 24.96 24.88 -35.92
C LYS A 308 25.09 26.34 -36.33
N ASP A 309 24.57 26.69 -37.51
CA ASP A 309 24.74 28.03 -38.07
C ASP A 309 23.77 29.08 -37.50
N THR A 310 22.52 28.71 -37.25
CA THR A 310 21.46 29.66 -36.85
C THR A 310 21.22 29.71 -35.35
N GLY A 311 21.72 28.73 -34.59
CA GLY A 311 21.41 28.56 -33.17
C GLY A 311 19.96 28.17 -32.87
N ALA A 312 19.12 27.98 -33.90
CA ALA A 312 17.71 27.67 -33.72
C ALA A 312 17.52 26.33 -33.00
N ILE A 313 16.82 26.37 -31.86
CA ILE A 313 16.55 25.19 -31.05
C ILE A 313 15.56 24.28 -31.79
N ARG A 314 15.90 22.99 -31.86
CA ARG A 314 15.05 21.91 -32.36
C ARG A 314 14.35 21.17 -31.22
N GLN A 315 15.11 20.85 -30.17
CA GLN A 315 14.64 19.99 -29.07
C GLN A 315 15.35 20.34 -27.76
N MET A 316 14.64 20.22 -26.65
CA MET A 316 15.17 20.35 -25.29
C MET A 316 14.94 19.07 -24.49
N VAL A 317 15.97 18.60 -23.82
CA VAL A 317 15.97 17.33 -23.08
C VAL A 317 16.34 17.59 -21.62
N PHE A 318 15.48 17.10 -20.73
CA PHE A 318 15.53 17.33 -19.29
C PHE A 318 15.73 16.02 -18.55
N SER A 319 16.61 16.02 -17.56
CA SER A 319 16.88 14.84 -16.74
C SER A 319 16.12 14.88 -15.43
N SER A 320 15.44 13.78 -15.10
CA SER A 320 14.68 13.62 -13.86
C SER A 320 15.06 12.31 -13.18
N PHE A 321 15.13 12.32 -11.85
CA PHE A 321 15.20 11.06 -11.10
C PHE A 321 13.95 10.23 -11.35
N HIS A 322 14.14 8.92 -11.30
CA HIS A 322 13.03 7.98 -11.29
C HIS A 322 12.22 8.20 -10.02
N SER A 323 10.88 8.21 -10.13
CA SER A 323 10.00 8.50 -8.97
C SER A 323 10.24 7.54 -7.81
N GLN A 324 10.65 6.32 -8.11
CA GLN A 324 11.13 5.33 -7.15
C GLN A 324 12.16 5.86 -6.14
N THR A 325 13.06 6.74 -6.56
CA THR A 325 14.09 7.33 -5.69
C THR A 325 13.45 7.95 -4.45
N PHE A 326 12.30 8.59 -4.62
CA PHE A 326 11.58 9.29 -3.55
C PHE A 326 10.76 8.36 -2.65
N TYR A 327 10.65 7.07 -2.96
CA TYR A 327 10.04 6.08 -2.08
C TYR A 327 11.04 5.48 -1.07
N TYR A 328 12.32 5.44 -1.43
CA TYR A 328 13.32 4.63 -0.70
C TYR A 328 14.48 5.43 -0.11
N ALA A 329 14.75 6.62 -0.64
CA ALA A 329 15.77 7.51 -0.11
C ALA A 329 15.20 8.40 1.00
N ALA A 330 16.06 8.82 1.93
CA ALA A 330 15.71 9.92 2.84
C ALA A 330 15.41 11.16 1.98
N PRO A 331 14.29 11.84 2.21
CA PRO A 331 13.89 12.94 1.34
C PRO A 331 14.84 14.10 1.52
N ILE A 332 15.48 14.52 0.42
CA ILE A 332 16.25 15.76 0.36
C ILE A 332 15.28 16.83 -0.17
N PRO A 333 14.77 17.76 0.68
CA PRO A 333 13.61 18.57 0.33
C PRO A 333 13.79 19.44 -0.92
N ASN A 334 14.99 20.01 -1.09
CA ASN A 334 15.35 20.81 -2.26
C ASN A 334 15.42 19.98 -3.55
N LEU A 335 15.91 18.74 -3.51
CA LEU A 335 15.91 17.85 -4.67
C LEU A 335 14.47 17.51 -5.09
N VAL A 336 13.60 17.19 -4.14
CA VAL A 336 12.19 16.88 -4.40
C VAL A 336 11.48 18.10 -5.02
N ALA A 337 11.70 19.27 -4.43
CA ALA A 337 11.18 20.54 -4.93
C ALA A 337 11.70 20.88 -6.33
N TYR A 338 12.96 20.60 -6.63
CA TYR A 338 13.53 20.77 -7.96
C TYR A 338 12.79 19.92 -9.00
N HIS A 339 12.46 18.66 -8.71
CA HIS A 339 11.69 17.84 -9.66
C HIS A 339 10.26 18.35 -9.86
N ASP A 340 9.63 18.89 -8.81
CA ASP A 340 8.34 19.55 -8.97
C ASP A 340 8.45 20.80 -9.87
N LEU A 341 9.47 21.65 -9.66
CA LEU A 341 9.76 22.83 -10.48
C LEU A 341 10.06 22.47 -11.93
N LEU A 342 11.00 21.53 -12.16
CA LEU A 342 11.40 21.06 -13.48
C LEU A 342 10.20 20.60 -14.30
N TRP A 343 9.39 19.70 -13.72
CA TRP A 343 8.21 19.20 -14.42
C TRP A 343 7.17 20.30 -14.66
N ASN A 344 6.94 21.21 -13.70
CA ASN A 344 6.02 22.33 -13.91
C ASN A 344 6.48 23.23 -15.07
N ALA A 345 7.78 23.57 -15.13
CA ALA A 345 8.34 24.40 -16.18
C ALA A 345 8.23 23.73 -17.56
N VAL A 346 8.60 22.45 -17.67
CA VAL A 346 8.50 21.71 -18.95
C VAL A 346 7.05 21.59 -19.43
N LEU A 347 6.10 21.40 -18.51
CA LEU A 347 4.68 21.37 -18.87
C LEU A 347 4.19 22.71 -19.36
N GLU A 348 4.61 23.81 -18.73
CA GLU A 348 4.28 25.15 -19.18
C GLU A 348 4.94 25.48 -20.53
N PHE A 349 6.21 25.10 -20.75
CA PHE A 349 6.88 25.19 -22.05
C PHE A 349 6.10 24.48 -23.16
N ALA A 350 5.56 23.31 -22.84
CA ALA A 350 4.76 22.49 -23.74
C ALA A 350 3.29 22.95 -23.86
N GLY A 351 2.87 24.01 -23.17
CA GLY A 351 1.47 24.47 -23.15
C GLY A 351 0.50 23.44 -22.56
N LEU A 352 0.98 22.57 -21.66
CA LEU A 352 0.21 21.50 -21.04
C LEU A 352 -0.33 21.92 -19.68
N TYR A 353 -1.54 21.46 -19.36
CA TYR A 353 -2.17 21.70 -18.06
C TYR A 353 -1.42 20.96 -16.94
N ILE A 354 -1.12 21.68 -15.86
CA ILE A 354 -0.52 21.15 -14.63
C ILE A 354 -1.64 20.80 -13.66
N LYS A 355 -1.91 19.51 -13.48
CA LYS A 355 -2.96 19.04 -12.55
C LYS A 355 -2.54 19.17 -11.09
N SER A 356 -1.26 18.93 -10.77
CA SER A 356 -0.74 19.03 -9.41
C SER A 356 0.69 19.58 -9.43
N GLU A 357 0.88 20.78 -8.91
CA GLU A 357 2.18 21.46 -8.94
C GLU A 357 3.23 20.78 -8.04
N ASN A 358 2.82 19.98 -7.07
CA ASN A 358 3.65 19.40 -6.01
C ASN A 358 3.58 17.85 -5.93
N SER A 359 3.40 17.16 -7.06
CA SER A 359 3.28 15.70 -7.15
C SER A 359 4.42 14.93 -6.48
N PHE A 360 5.67 15.37 -6.63
CA PHE A 360 6.83 14.70 -6.02
C PHE A 360 6.87 14.94 -4.50
N THR A 361 6.60 16.17 -4.08
CA THR A 361 6.51 16.52 -2.65
C THR A 361 5.39 15.75 -1.94
N THR A 362 4.23 15.63 -2.59
CA THR A 362 3.09 14.88 -2.06
C THR A 362 3.42 13.39 -1.93
N LEU A 363 4.16 12.82 -2.90
CA LEU A 363 4.66 11.45 -2.80
C LEU A 363 5.52 11.27 -1.54
N VAL A 364 6.54 12.12 -1.35
CA VAL A 364 7.46 12.01 -0.21
C VAL A 364 6.71 12.07 1.12
N ARG A 365 5.79 13.03 1.27
CA ARG A 365 5.00 13.18 2.51
C ARG A 365 4.11 11.98 2.79
N ALA A 366 3.53 11.39 1.75
CA ALA A 366 2.74 10.16 1.89
C ALA A 366 3.60 8.98 2.34
N VAL A 367 4.89 8.95 1.97
CA VAL A 367 5.84 7.92 2.41
C VAL A 367 6.33 8.19 3.83
N GLU A 368 6.59 9.44 4.22
CA GLU A 368 6.97 9.82 5.59
C GLU A 368 5.89 9.46 6.62
N LYS A 369 4.62 9.62 6.27
CA LYS A 369 3.48 9.22 7.12
C LYS A 369 3.37 7.70 7.32
N LYS A 370 3.96 6.89 6.44
CA LYS A 370 3.91 5.43 6.51
C LYS A 370 5.09 4.90 7.31
N ASN A 371 4.83 4.44 8.53
CA ASN A 371 5.79 3.69 9.34
C ASN A 371 6.45 2.61 8.46
N HIS A 372 7.78 2.65 8.37
CA HIS A 372 8.60 1.86 7.45
C HIS A 372 8.48 0.34 7.68
N TYR A 373 7.42 -0.30 7.17
CA TYR A 373 7.32 -1.75 7.09
C TYR A 373 8.08 -2.27 5.86
N ARG A 374 9.41 -2.32 5.95
CA ARG A 374 10.33 -2.80 4.90
C ARG A 374 10.30 -4.32 4.65
N GLY A 375 9.40 -5.10 5.27
CA GLY A 375 9.43 -6.58 5.22
C GLY A 375 8.41 -7.27 4.31
N TYR A 376 7.30 -6.62 3.92
CA TYR A 376 6.15 -7.31 3.34
C TYR A 376 6.04 -7.26 1.81
N GLY A 377 6.97 -6.61 1.12
CA GLY A 377 6.88 -6.37 -0.33
C GLY A 377 6.66 -7.65 -1.15
N MET A 378 7.47 -8.68 -0.91
CA MET A 378 7.39 -9.94 -1.66
C MET A 378 6.11 -10.74 -1.37
N ILE A 379 5.69 -10.78 -0.10
CA ILE A 379 4.42 -11.43 0.29
C ILE A 379 3.25 -10.71 -0.36
N LYS A 380 3.20 -9.37 -0.26
CA LYS A 380 2.17 -8.55 -0.91
C LYS A 380 2.14 -8.76 -2.43
N THR A 381 3.31 -8.84 -3.07
CA THR A 381 3.41 -9.14 -4.51
C THR A 381 2.83 -10.51 -4.84
N ALA A 382 3.17 -11.58 -4.09
CA ALA A 382 2.60 -12.90 -4.36
C ALA A 382 1.09 -12.95 -4.13
N VAL A 383 0.58 -12.27 -3.09
CA VAL A 383 -0.86 -12.17 -2.83
C VAL A 383 -1.56 -11.44 -3.97
N TYR A 384 -1.02 -10.30 -4.41
CA TYR A 384 -1.54 -9.54 -5.53
C TYR A 384 -1.59 -10.39 -6.81
N LEU A 385 -0.47 -11.02 -7.18
CA LEU A 385 -0.40 -11.89 -8.34
C LEU A 385 -1.38 -13.06 -8.23
N ARG A 386 -1.52 -13.67 -7.04
CA ARG A 386 -2.48 -14.77 -6.85
C ARG A 386 -3.93 -14.29 -6.98
N GLY A 387 -4.24 -13.11 -6.46
CA GLY A 387 -5.53 -12.46 -6.66
C GLY A 387 -5.83 -12.26 -8.14
N LYS A 388 -4.83 -11.83 -8.93
CA LYS A 388 -4.92 -11.67 -10.38
C LYS A 388 -5.17 -12.99 -11.11
N GLU A 389 -4.45 -14.05 -10.78
CA GLU A 389 -4.70 -15.38 -11.36
C GLU A 389 -6.16 -15.84 -11.17
N LEU A 390 -6.70 -15.63 -9.97
CA LEU A 390 -8.06 -16.00 -9.62
C LEU A 390 -9.11 -15.13 -10.34
N GLN A 391 -8.91 -13.80 -10.34
CA GLN A 391 -9.82 -12.84 -10.95
C GLN A 391 -9.89 -13.02 -12.47
N GLU A 392 -8.74 -13.20 -13.11
CA GLU A 392 -8.62 -13.25 -14.57
C GLU A 392 -8.68 -14.69 -15.12
N LYS A 393 -8.87 -15.68 -14.23
CA LYS A 393 -8.92 -17.12 -14.55
C LYS A 393 -7.72 -17.56 -15.40
N MET A 394 -6.54 -17.09 -15.03
CA MET A 394 -5.28 -17.39 -15.70
C MET A 394 -4.21 -17.81 -14.70
N VAL A 395 -3.10 -18.35 -15.19
CA VAL A 395 -1.95 -18.72 -14.37
C VAL A 395 -0.71 -18.06 -14.96
N PHE A 396 0.13 -17.46 -14.12
CA PHE A 396 1.40 -16.90 -14.58
C PHE A 396 2.36 -18.02 -15.02
N PRO A 397 3.04 -17.88 -16.17
CA PRO A 397 4.05 -18.84 -16.59
C PRO A 397 5.13 -19.04 -15.52
N GLU A 398 5.62 -20.27 -15.35
CA GLU A 398 6.63 -20.58 -14.33
C GLU A 398 7.85 -19.68 -14.43
N ARG A 399 8.33 -19.40 -15.65
CA ARG A 399 9.46 -18.51 -15.91
C ARG A 399 9.27 -17.14 -15.27
N VAL A 400 8.09 -16.54 -15.43
CA VAL A 400 7.75 -15.21 -14.88
C VAL A 400 7.71 -15.25 -13.37
N VAL A 401 7.08 -16.29 -12.79
CA VAL A 401 7.02 -16.43 -11.32
C VAL A 401 8.41 -16.70 -10.74
N ARG A 402 9.24 -17.51 -11.40
CA ARG A 402 10.63 -17.74 -11.02
C ARG A 402 11.47 -16.49 -11.13
N GLU A 403 11.25 -15.65 -12.11
CA GLU A 403 11.95 -14.38 -12.23
C GLU A 403 11.55 -13.42 -11.10
N ILE A 404 10.25 -13.27 -10.83
CA ILE A 404 9.74 -12.40 -9.76
C ILE A 404 10.20 -12.89 -8.38
N PHE A 405 10.17 -14.20 -8.13
CA PHE A 405 10.51 -14.81 -6.85
C PHE A 405 11.84 -15.57 -6.88
N LYS A 406 12.80 -15.13 -7.71
CA LYS A 406 14.09 -15.81 -7.96
C LYS A 406 14.77 -16.26 -6.69
N LYS A 407 14.95 -15.34 -5.75
CA LYS A 407 15.55 -15.63 -4.44
C LYS A 407 14.82 -16.74 -3.68
N VAL A 408 13.49 -16.77 -3.71
CA VAL A 408 12.71 -17.82 -3.02
C VAL A 408 12.97 -19.18 -3.68
N PHE A 409 12.96 -19.25 -5.01
CA PHE A 409 13.26 -20.49 -5.72
C PHE A 409 14.71 -20.96 -5.58
N GLU A 410 15.65 -20.05 -5.34
CA GLU A 410 17.07 -20.36 -5.14
C GLU A 410 17.40 -20.76 -3.69
N THR A 411 16.66 -20.24 -2.71
CA THR A 411 16.99 -20.39 -1.29
C THR A 411 16.03 -21.28 -0.50
N GLU A 412 14.85 -21.57 -1.05
CA GLU A 412 13.81 -22.33 -0.36
C GLU A 412 13.44 -23.61 -1.11
N ASP A 413 12.99 -24.61 -0.36
CA ASP A 413 12.40 -25.81 -0.93
C ASP A 413 10.96 -25.52 -1.39
N VAL A 414 10.81 -25.12 -2.66
CA VAL A 414 9.51 -24.78 -3.24
C VAL A 414 8.76 -26.06 -3.62
N PRO A 415 7.59 -26.36 -3.02
CA PRO A 415 6.88 -27.63 -3.18
C PRO A 415 6.51 -27.89 -4.65
N PRO A 416 6.25 -29.14 -5.08
CA PRO A 416 5.86 -29.44 -6.46
C PRO A 416 4.56 -28.74 -6.87
N LEU A 417 4.34 -28.65 -8.19
CA LEU A 417 3.16 -27.98 -8.73
C LEU A 417 1.88 -28.75 -8.35
N GLY A 418 1.06 -28.14 -7.48
CA GLY A 418 -0.20 -28.73 -7.02
C GLY A 418 -1.35 -28.58 -8.01
N ARG A 419 -2.55 -29.00 -7.58
CA ARG A 419 -3.78 -29.01 -8.41
C ARG A 419 -4.18 -27.65 -9.00
N SER A 420 -3.82 -26.55 -8.32
CA SER A 420 -4.08 -25.19 -8.82
C SER A 420 -3.30 -24.84 -10.09
N ARG A 421 -2.26 -25.63 -10.43
CA ARG A 421 -1.28 -25.36 -11.48
C ARG A 421 -0.56 -24.01 -11.38
N SER A 422 -0.72 -23.27 -10.28
CA SER A 422 -0.16 -21.92 -10.16
C SER A 422 1.17 -21.91 -9.41
N HIS A 423 2.19 -21.33 -10.01
CA HIS A 423 3.51 -21.19 -9.39
C HIS A 423 3.48 -20.14 -8.27
N VAL A 424 2.65 -19.10 -8.39
CA VAL A 424 2.51 -18.07 -7.34
C VAL A 424 1.97 -18.70 -6.05
N LYS A 425 0.99 -19.60 -6.15
CA LYS A 425 0.50 -20.36 -5.00
C LYS A 425 1.59 -21.18 -4.32
N ARG A 426 2.53 -21.80 -5.06
CA ARG A 426 3.64 -22.55 -4.46
C ARG A 426 4.49 -21.66 -3.55
N ILE A 427 4.76 -20.42 -3.99
CA ILE A 427 5.49 -19.43 -3.19
C ILE A 427 4.70 -19.05 -1.91
N LEU A 428 3.40 -18.80 -2.04
CA LEU A 428 2.55 -18.55 -0.88
C LEU A 428 2.52 -19.73 0.09
N ASP A 429 2.52 -20.97 -0.41
CA ASP A 429 2.56 -22.18 0.40
C ASP A 429 3.89 -22.30 1.17
N VAL A 430 5.04 -21.96 0.55
CA VAL A 430 6.35 -21.88 1.25
C VAL A 430 6.29 -20.91 2.43
N TRP A 431 5.82 -19.69 2.20
CA TRP A 431 5.75 -18.69 3.27
C TRP A 431 4.70 -19.02 4.34
N THR A 432 3.59 -19.64 3.94
CA THR A 432 2.58 -20.15 4.88
C THR A 432 3.19 -21.22 5.77
N ASN A 433 3.93 -22.17 5.21
CA ASN A 433 4.61 -23.22 5.98
C ASN A 433 5.68 -22.63 6.90
N LYS A 434 6.48 -21.67 6.43
CA LYS A 434 7.43 -20.94 7.30
C LYS A 434 6.74 -20.23 8.45
N GLY A 435 5.61 -19.57 8.17
CA GLY A 435 4.78 -18.93 9.18
C GLY A 435 4.32 -19.94 10.22
N ARG A 436 3.78 -21.09 9.79
CA ARG A 436 3.36 -22.16 10.70
C ARG A 436 4.51 -22.73 11.53
N MET A 437 5.66 -23.01 10.92
CA MET A 437 6.85 -23.50 11.63
C MET A 437 7.34 -22.48 12.67
N THR A 438 7.35 -21.20 12.31
CA THR A 438 7.70 -20.11 13.21
C THR A 438 6.72 -20.06 14.39
N GLN A 439 5.42 -20.15 14.13
CA GLN A 439 4.38 -20.16 15.17
C GLN A 439 4.42 -21.41 16.06
N ALA A 440 4.83 -22.55 15.51
CA ALA A 440 4.97 -23.81 16.23
C ALA A 440 6.26 -23.88 17.06
N ALA A 441 7.26 -23.06 16.77
CA ALA A 441 8.49 -23.00 17.55
C ALA A 441 8.20 -22.50 18.98
N SER A 442 8.73 -23.21 19.98
CA SER A 442 8.42 -23.06 21.42
C SER A 442 8.77 -21.69 22.04
N GLY A 443 9.35 -20.76 21.28
CA GLY A 443 9.62 -19.38 21.69
C GLY A 443 8.69 -18.32 21.08
N TRP A 444 7.91 -18.64 20.05
CA TRP A 444 7.24 -17.60 19.27
C TRP A 444 6.12 -16.87 20.04
N ARG A 445 5.32 -17.62 20.79
CA ARG A 445 4.31 -17.04 21.70
C ARG A 445 4.93 -16.27 22.87
N ASN A 446 6.22 -16.47 23.13
CA ASN A 446 6.95 -15.79 24.20
C ASN A 446 7.65 -14.51 23.75
N PHE A 447 7.64 -14.16 22.46
CA PHE A 447 8.10 -12.84 22.02
C PHE A 447 7.25 -11.74 22.66
N PRO A 448 7.85 -10.68 23.24
CA PRO A 448 7.12 -9.62 23.92
C PRO A 448 5.99 -9.01 23.07
N SER A 449 6.25 -8.75 21.79
CA SER A 449 5.26 -8.20 20.86
C SER A 449 4.06 -9.14 20.63
N MET A 450 4.32 -10.44 20.48
CA MET A 450 3.26 -11.45 20.30
C MET A 450 2.48 -11.70 21.59
N ARG A 451 3.16 -11.70 22.74
CA ARG A 451 2.50 -11.80 24.05
C ARG A 451 1.58 -10.62 24.29
N THR A 452 2.01 -9.40 23.97
CA THR A 452 1.16 -8.20 24.02
C THR A 452 -0.04 -8.36 23.10
N TYR A 453 0.17 -8.75 21.84
CA TYR A 453 -0.93 -8.99 20.89
C TYR A 453 -1.95 -10.00 21.42
N TYR A 454 -1.52 -11.19 21.86
CA TYR A 454 -2.44 -12.22 22.39
C TYR A 454 -3.11 -11.80 23.70
N ASN A 455 -2.43 -11.08 24.58
CA ASN A 455 -3.03 -10.53 25.79
C ASN A 455 -4.09 -9.48 25.45
N THR A 456 -3.82 -8.60 24.48
CA THR A 456 -4.78 -7.64 23.97
C THR A 456 -5.99 -8.35 23.35
N MET A 457 -5.76 -9.39 22.54
CA MET A 457 -6.86 -10.17 21.96
C MET A 457 -7.68 -10.91 23.02
N ALA A 458 -7.06 -11.51 24.04
CA ALA A 458 -7.75 -12.15 25.13
C ALA A 458 -8.58 -11.15 25.98
N LYS A 459 -8.05 -9.94 26.19
CA LYS A 459 -8.78 -8.84 26.86
C LYS A 459 -9.98 -8.37 26.04
N ILE A 460 -9.82 -8.23 24.72
CA ILE A 460 -10.88 -7.89 23.78
C ILE A 460 -11.97 -8.98 23.78
N ASP A 461 -11.59 -10.25 23.71
CA ASP A 461 -12.53 -11.37 23.77
C ASP A 461 -13.26 -11.44 25.13
N ALA A 462 -12.56 -11.17 26.23
CA ALA A 462 -13.17 -11.07 27.57
C ALA A 462 -14.17 -9.89 27.64
N LEU A 463 -13.82 -8.73 27.09
CA LEU A 463 -14.68 -7.55 27.00
C LEU A 463 -15.96 -7.87 26.20
N TRP A 464 -15.85 -8.59 25.09
CA TRP A 464 -16.97 -9.00 24.23
C TRP A 464 -17.93 -9.98 24.89
N ASN A 465 -17.46 -10.73 25.88
CA ASN A 465 -18.29 -11.65 26.65
C ASN A 465 -18.96 -10.99 27.88
N THR A 466 -18.71 -9.71 28.15
CA THR A 466 -19.38 -8.99 29.24
C THR A 466 -20.88 -8.82 29.00
N LYS A 467 -21.65 -8.71 30.09
CA LYS A 467 -23.10 -8.50 30.03
C LYS A 467 -23.44 -7.17 29.36
N GLN A 468 -22.64 -6.14 29.63
CA GLN A 468 -22.80 -4.78 29.09
C GLN A 468 -22.66 -4.77 27.57
N VAL A 469 -21.63 -5.42 27.02
CA VAL A 469 -21.46 -5.50 25.55
C VAL A 469 -22.54 -6.39 24.92
N ARG A 470 -22.98 -7.47 25.58
CA ARG A 470 -24.13 -8.26 25.08
C ARG A 470 -25.41 -7.42 25.02
N GLN A 471 -25.69 -6.60 26.02
CA GLN A 471 -26.82 -5.66 26.02
C GLN A 471 -26.66 -4.58 24.94
N LEU A 472 -25.44 -4.11 24.72
CA LEU A 472 -25.09 -3.16 23.66
C LEU A 472 -25.38 -3.71 22.26
N LEU A 473 -25.01 -4.98 22.00
CA LEU A 473 -25.28 -5.67 20.74
C LEU A 473 -26.79 -5.83 20.53
N VAL A 474 -27.51 -6.23 21.57
CA VAL A 474 -28.98 -6.29 21.55
C VAL A 474 -29.58 -4.92 21.28
N LYS A 475 -29.01 -3.83 21.82
CA LYS A 475 -29.44 -2.45 21.56
C LYS A 475 -29.14 -2.02 20.12
N ALA A 476 -28.00 -2.42 19.57
CA ALA A 476 -27.57 -2.11 18.20
C ALA A 476 -28.44 -2.81 17.14
N ASP A 477 -28.85 -4.05 17.40
CA ASP A 477 -29.69 -4.85 16.49
C ASP A 477 -31.19 -4.44 16.54
N ARG A 478 -31.58 -3.48 17.39
CA ARG A 478 -32.96 -2.98 17.44
C ARG A 478 -33.31 -2.26 16.14
N LYS A 479 -34.27 -2.81 15.40
CA LYS A 479 -34.86 -2.16 14.21
C LYS A 479 -35.32 -0.74 14.55
N ARG A 480 -34.83 0.27 13.82
CA ARG A 480 -35.33 1.65 13.96
C ARG A 480 -36.78 1.69 13.48
N ILE A 481 -37.69 1.98 14.39
CA ILE A 481 -39.13 2.17 14.12
C ILE A 481 -39.56 3.48 14.77
N SER A 482 -40.49 4.18 14.14
CA SER A 482 -41.01 5.45 14.67
C SER A 482 -41.77 5.25 15.99
N PHE A 483 -41.91 6.31 16.78
CA PHE A 483 -42.70 6.28 18.02
C PHE A 483 -44.12 5.76 17.80
N CYS A 484 -44.76 6.18 16.69
CA CYS A 484 -46.11 5.75 16.35
C CYS A 484 -46.19 4.26 15.97
N GLU A 485 -45.21 3.73 15.23
CA GLU A 485 -45.13 2.30 14.92
C GLU A 485 -44.86 1.47 16.17
N TRP A 486 -43.93 1.92 17.03
CA TRP A 486 -43.66 1.27 18.30
C TRP A 486 -44.88 1.23 19.22
N CYS A 487 -45.63 2.33 19.32
CA CYS A 487 -46.87 2.37 20.09
C CYS A 487 -47.92 1.38 19.57
N LYS A 488 -48.01 1.19 18.24
CA LYS A 488 -48.90 0.18 17.65
C LYS A 488 -48.45 -1.24 18.00
N GLU A 489 -47.15 -1.53 17.88
CA GLU A 489 -46.58 -2.84 18.24
C GLU A 489 -46.80 -3.17 19.73
N GLU A 490 -46.57 -2.22 20.64
CA GLU A 490 -46.76 -2.43 22.08
C GLU A 490 -48.23 -2.51 22.48
N THR A 491 -49.13 -1.81 21.80
CA THR A 491 -50.58 -1.97 22.04
C THR A 491 -51.08 -3.35 21.62
N VAL A 492 -50.51 -3.93 20.55
CA VAL A 492 -50.81 -5.32 20.15
C VAL A 492 -50.26 -6.33 21.16
N ARG A 493 -49.07 -6.09 21.71
CA ARG A 493 -48.45 -6.96 22.73
C ARG A 493 -49.12 -6.86 24.09
N ASN A 494 -49.54 -5.65 24.46
CA ASN A 494 -50.18 -5.36 25.73
C ASN A 494 -51.35 -4.39 25.50
N PRO A 495 -52.61 -4.89 25.41
CA PRO A 495 -53.79 -4.05 25.20
C PRO A 495 -53.96 -2.92 26.23
N ASN A 496 -53.48 -3.13 27.46
CA ASN A 496 -53.53 -2.12 28.52
C ASN A 496 -52.53 -0.96 28.30
N PHE A 497 -51.61 -1.11 27.35
CA PHE A 497 -50.73 -0.02 26.92
C PHE A 497 -51.52 1.13 26.27
N GLN A 498 -52.71 0.85 25.73
CA GLN A 498 -53.56 1.88 25.13
C GLN A 498 -53.97 2.95 26.14
N SER A 499 -54.22 2.56 27.40
CA SER A 499 -54.57 3.45 28.52
C SER A 499 -53.39 4.19 29.15
N THR A 500 -52.14 3.85 28.80
CA THR A 500 -50.96 4.57 29.32
C THR A 500 -50.91 6.00 28.73
N SER A 501 -50.52 6.99 29.55
CA SER A 501 -50.45 8.38 29.12
C SER A 501 -49.42 8.56 27.98
N LEU A 502 -49.62 9.56 27.12
CA LEU A 502 -48.70 9.81 26.01
C LEU A 502 -47.28 10.13 26.50
N ARG A 503 -47.17 10.79 27.66
CA ARG A 503 -45.89 11.15 28.29
C ARG A 503 -45.14 9.90 28.76
N ASP A 504 -45.81 9.01 29.48
CA ASP A 504 -45.18 7.77 29.94
C ASP A 504 -44.80 6.86 28.76
N LYS A 505 -45.62 6.85 27.69
CA LYS A 505 -45.28 6.15 26.44
C LYS A 505 -44.00 6.72 25.83
N LEU A 506 -43.86 8.04 25.79
CA LEU A 506 -42.69 8.70 25.23
C LEU A 506 -41.45 8.44 26.09
N ASP A 507 -41.56 8.52 27.42
CA ASP A 507 -40.45 8.24 28.34
C ASP A 507 -39.99 6.76 28.24
N ILE A 508 -40.94 5.82 28.07
CA ILE A 508 -40.62 4.40 27.81
C ILE A 508 -39.97 4.25 26.42
N TYR A 509 -40.47 4.92 25.39
CA TYR A 509 -39.86 4.86 24.06
C TYR A 509 -38.43 5.41 24.07
N GLU A 510 -38.21 6.56 24.70
CA GLU A 510 -36.90 7.20 24.77
C GLU A 510 -35.93 6.37 25.62
N SER A 511 -36.37 5.75 26.71
CA SER A 511 -35.51 4.86 27.51
C SER A 511 -35.20 3.53 26.81
N VAL A 512 -36.18 2.92 26.14
CA VAL A 512 -36.02 1.62 25.46
C VAL A 512 -35.39 1.77 24.07
N ARG A 513 -35.56 2.91 23.40
CA ARG A 513 -35.05 3.16 22.05
C ARG A 513 -34.07 4.32 21.99
N ALA A 514 -33.50 4.71 23.13
CA ALA A 514 -32.42 5.68 23.20
C ALA A 514 -31.37 5.36 22.11
N PRO A 515 -30.95 6.35 21.31
CA PRO A 515 -29.84 6.16 20.40
C PRO A 515 -28.63 5.66 21.18
N LEU A 516 -27.75 4.95 20.47
CA LEU A 516 -26.47 4.57 21.04
C LEU A 516 -25.73 5.85 21.43
N SER A 517 -25.17 5.89 22.63
CA SER A 517 -24.26 6.96 23.00
C SER A 517 -23.03 6.93 22.09
N PHE A 518 -22.24 8.01 22.09
CA PHE A 518 -20.98 8.06 21.36
C PHE A 518 -20.05 6.91 21.75
N PHE A 519 -19.94 6.63 23.04
CA PHE A 519 -19.11 5.55 23.57
C PHE A 519 -19.63 4.17 23.16
N GLU A 520 -20.94 3.95 23.26
CA GLU A 520 -21.60 2.72 22.82
C GLU A 520 -21.37 2.44 21.32
N SER A 521 -21.48 3.49 20.51
CA SER A 521 -21.21 3.42 19.07
C SER A 521 -19.73 3.13 18.78
N ARG A 522 -18.81 3.73 19.54
CA ARG A 522 -17.37 3.51 19.39
C ARG A 522 -16.95 2.08 19.76
N VAL A 523 -17.54 1.51 20.81
CA VAL A 523 -17.32 0.11 21.21
C VAL A 523 -17.84 -0.87 20.13
N LEU A 524 -19.00 -0.60 19.52
CA LEU A 524 -19.52 -1.40 18.41
C LEU A 524 -18.70 -1.28 17.14
N ASN A 525 -18.20 -0.08 16.83
CA ASN A 525 -17.28 0.14 15.70
C ASN A 525 -15.96 -0.58 15.95
N LEU A 526 -15.37 -0.50 17.14
CA LEU A 526 -14.20 -1.29 17.52
C LEU A 526 -14.43 -2.80 17.33
N LYS A 527 -15.62 -3.32 17.66
CA LYS A 527 -15.96 -4.72 17.37
C LYS A 527 -16.13 -4.99 15.88
N ARG A 528 -16.73 -4.08 15.12
CA ARG A 528 -16.89 -4.21 13.66
C ARG A 528 -15.54 -4.16 12.97
N ASP A 529 -14.65 -3.29 13.40
CA ASP A 529 -13.29 -3.12 12.89
C ASP A 529 -12.42 -4.29 13.32
N TYR A 530 -12.56 -4.78 14.57
CA TYR A 530 -11.98 -6.05 15.02
C TYR A 530 -12.51 -7.24 14.20
N ASN A 531 -13.80 -7.29 13.88
CA ASN A 531 -14.38 -8.35 13.06
C ASN A 531 -14.01 -8.21 11.58
N LYS A 532 -13.84 -6.99 11.05
CA LYS A 532 -13.38 -6.71 9.67
C LYS A 532 -11.88 -7.02 9.51
N ASN A 533 -11.06 -6.58 10.46
CA ASN A 533 -9.63 -6.86 10.51
C ASN A 533 -9.39 -8.34 10.81
N SER A 534 -10.17 -8.93 11.72
CA SER A 534 -10.11 -10.38 11.93
C SER A 534 -10.78 -11.18 10.82
N ASP A 535 -11.71 -10.66 10.01
CA ASP A 535 -12.14 -11.35 8.79
C ASP A 535 -11.06 -11.27 7.70
N CYS A 536 -10.34 -10.15 7.54
CA CYS A 536 -9.25 -10.09 6.58
C CYS A 536 -8.07 -10.97 7.02
N ASP A 537 -7.64 -10.88 8.28
CA ASP A 537 -6.52 -11.65 8.83
C ASP A 537 -6.88 -13.11 9.16
N LYS A 538 -8.08 -13.42 9.65
CA LYS A 538 -8.56 -14.83 9.81
C LYS A 538 -8.99 -15.44 8.48
N ARG A 539 -9.46 -14.70 7.45
CA ARG A 539 -9.61 -15.29 6.10
C ARG A 539 -8.26 -15.53 5.43
N PHE A 540 -7.22 -14.75 5.77
CA PHE A 540 -5.91 -14.91 5.15
C PHE A 540 -5.07 -16.03 5.79
N LEU A 541 -5.02 -16.12 7.12
CA LEU A 541 -4.30 -17.19 7.83
C LEU A 541 -5.21 -18.38 8.20
N GLY A 542 -6.47 -18.14 8.57
CA GLY A 542 -7.43 -19.16 8.99
C GLY A 542 -8.05 -19.99 7.86
N ARG A 543 -8.05 -19.51 6.59
CA ARG A 543 -8.31 -20.40 5.42
C ARG A 543 -7.21 -21.45 5.21
N HIS A 544 -6.10 -21.31 5.93
CA HIS A 544 -4.95 -22.19 5.88
C HIS A 544 -4.58 -22.71 7.29
N VAL A 545 -5.56 -22.95 8.17
CA VAL A 545 -5.34 -23.77 9.37
C VAL A 545 -6.20 -25.02 9.29
N VAL A 546 -5.58 -26.19 9.43
CA VAL A 546 -6.17 -27.34 10.13
C VAL A 546 -5.11 -27.86 11.11
N TYR A 547 -5.54 -28.10 12.35
CA TYR A 547 -4.78 -28.71 13.44
C TYR A 547 -4.84 -30.25 13.33
N TYR A 548 -3.78 -30.94 13.77
CA TYR A 548 -3.74 -32.39 13.86
C TYR A 548 -2.80 -32.83 14.99
N SER A 549 -3.17 -33.87 15.74
CA SER A 549 -2.27 -34.61 16.65
C SER A 549 -2.30 -36.12 16.37
N GLU A 550 -1.28 -36.84 16.82
CA GLU A 550 -0.96 -38.23 16.46
C GLU A 550 -1.85 -39.31 17.12
N GLU A 551 -2.56 -39.02 18.22
CA GLU A 551 -3.28 -40.04 18.99
C GLU A 551 -4.80 -40.09 18.73
N ASN A 552 -5.41 -39.03 18.18
CA ASN A 552 -6.80 -39.06 17.70
C ASN A 552 -7.00 -38.06 16.56
N PRO A 553 -6.72 -38.48 15.31
CA PRO A 553 -6.47 -37.54 14.24
C PRO A 553 -7.69 -36.91 13.53
N ARG A 554 -8.93 -37.34 13.78
CA ARG A 554 -10.04 -37.14 12.81
C ARG A 554 -11.42 -36.81 13.41
N GLY A 555 -11.53 -35.80 14.26
CA GLY A 555 -12.83 -35.40 14.84
C GLY A 555 -13.25 -33.96 14.56
N LEU A 556 -13.66 -33.63 13.32
CA LEU A 556 -14.92 -32.93 13.02
C LEU A 556 -15.17 -32.84 11.50
N ARG A 557 -16.44 -33.07 11.14
CA ARG A 557 -16.96 -33.36 9.79
C ARG A 557 -17.64 -32.13 9.15
N TRP A 558 -18.05 -32.27 7.88
CA TRP A 558 -18.89 -31.30 7.14
C TRP A 558 -20.14 -31.95 6.55
N GLU A 559 -21.19 -31.16 6.33
CA GLU A 559 -22.45 -31.58 5.69
C GLU A 559 -22.16 -32.16 4.29
N GLY A 560 -22.54 -33.43 4.07
CA GLY A 560 -22.32 -34.15 2.82
C GLY A 560 -21.13 -35.14 2.78
N ASP A 561 -20.43 -35.39 3.90
CA ASP A 561 -19.31 -36.37 3.94
C ASP A 561 -19.71 -37.86 4.06
N GLY A 562 -21.01 -38.15 4.27
CA GLY A 562 -21.56 -39.51 4.35
C GLY A 562 -21.42 -40.21 5.70
N GLY A 563 -21.08 -39.50 6.78
CA GLY A 563 -21.07 -40.03 8.15
C GLY A 563 -22.43 -40.18 8.84
N PRO A 564 -22.54 -41.03 9.89
CA PRO A 564 -23.74 -41.11 10.73
C PRO A 564 -23.97 -39.81 11.51
N GLU A 565 -25.23 -39.42 11.65
CA GLU A 565 -25.64 -38.04 11.97
C GLU A 565 -25.46 -37.60 13.44
N ASN A 566 -25.24 -38.51 14.39
CA ASN A 566 -25.08 -38.18 15.82
C ASN A 566 -23.92 -39.00 16.44
N ASP A 567 -23.20 -38.40 17.41
CA ASP A 567 -22.33 -39.15 18.33
C ASP A 567 -23.03 -39.37 19.68
N ASP A 568 -22.60 -40.42 20.37
CA ASP A 568 -23.23 -40.98 21.55
C ASP A 568 -22.62 -40.43 22.86
N PHE A 569 -21.84 -39.33 22.80
CA PHE A 569 -21.04 -38.86 23.93
C PHE A 569 -21.89 -38.07 24.94
N ASP A 570 -21.96 -38.54 26.19
CA ASP A 570 -22.75 -37.90 27.26
C ASP A 570 -22.02 -36.67 27.82
N HIS A 571 -22.28 -35.53 27.19
CA HIS A 571 -21.70 -34.23 27.55
C HIS A 571 -22.15 -33.69 28.93
N ASP A 572 -23.16 -34.29 29.55
CA ASP A 572 -23.70 -33.82 30.82
C ASP A 572 -23.02 -34.50 32.03
N THR A 573 -22.37 -35.66 31.85
CA THR A 573 -21.81 -36.45 32.96
C THR A 573 -20.30 -36.71 32.87
N GLU A 574 -19.67 -36.59 31.70
CA GLU A 574 -18.22 -36.80 31.53
C GLU A 574 -17.49 -35.57 30.96
N GLU A 575 -16.36 -35.19 31.58
CA GLU A 575 -15.48 -34.17 31.02
C GLU A 575 -14.84 -34.69 29.72
N HIS A 576 -15.10 -33.98 28.64
CA HIS A 576 -14.57 -34.32 27.32
C HIS A 576 -13.03 -34.41 27.36
N PRO A 577 -12.41 -35.52 26.92
CA PRO A 577 -10.98 -35.78 27.10
C PRO A 577 -10.05 -34.75 26.43
N ALA A 578 -10.61 -33.86 25.60
CA ALA A 578 -9.92 -32.72 24.98
C ALA A 578 -9.71 -31.52 25.93
N VAL A 579 -10.29 -31.52 27.13
CA VAL A 579 -10.18 -30.42 28.11
C VAL A 579 -9.61 -30.96 29.42
N PHE A 580 -8.29 -31.20 29.45
CA PHE A 580 -7.62 -31.58 30.68
C PHE A 580 -7.17 -30.34 31.48
N LEU A 581 -8.00 -29.90 32.42
CA LEU A 581 -7.73 -28.72 33.28
C LEU A 581 -6.68 -28.98 34.38
N GLY A 582 -6.06 -30.18 34.38
CA GLY A 582 -5.17 -30.67 35.42
C GLY A 582 -3.97 -29.76 35.75
N ASN A 583 -3.49 -29.00 34.77
CA ASN A 583 -2.27 -28.18 34.90
C ASN A 583 -2.54 -26.67 35.05
N VAL A 584 -3.77 -26.22 34.90
CA VAL A 584 -4.13 -24.78 34.89
C VAL A 584 -4.75 -24.37 36.23
N LEU A 585 -5.31 -25.32 36.98
CA LEU A 585 -6.02 -25.07 38.23
C LEU A 585 -5.33 -25.76 39.40
N THR A 586 -5.15 -25.05 40.50
CA THR A 586 -4.71 -25.63 41.77
C THR A 586 -5.77 -26.61 42.31
N ASP A 587 -5.39 -27.61 43.09
CA ASP A 587 -6.33 -28.60 43.66
C ASP A 587 -7.42 -27.95 44.53
N LYS A 588 -7.16 -26.74 45.03
CA LYS A 588 -8.14 -25.91 45.74
C LYS A 588 -9.21 -25.32 44.81
N GLN A 589 -8.83 -24.93 43.58
CA GLN A 589 -9.76 -24.43 42.57
C GLN A 589 -10.60 -25.55 41.95
N LYS A 590 -10.00 -26.75 41.78
CA LYS A 590 -10.72 -27.94 41.31
C LYS A 590 -11.81 -28.37 42.29
N ARG A 591 -11.47 -28.51 43.58
CA ARG A 591 -12.46 -28.81 44.64
C ARG A 591 -13.58 -27.77 44.72
N ARG A 592 -13.23 -26.49 44.63
CA ARG A 592 -14.23 -25.41 44.65
C ARG A 592 -15.21 -25.47 43.49
N PHE A 593 -14.73 -25.76 42.28
CA PHE A 593 -15.60 -25.87 41.12
C PHE A 593 -16.53 -27.08 41.22
N GLN A 594 -16.02 -28.22 41.71
CA GLN A 594 -16.83 -29.41 41.96
C GLN A 594 -17.93 -29.15 43.01
N GLU A 595 -17.64 -28.34 44.03
CA GLU A 595 -18.59 -28.03 45.11
C GLU A 595 -19.58 -26.91 44.77
N THR A 596 -19.23 -25.97 43.86
CA THR A 596 -19.98 -24.72 43.66
C THR A 596 -20.32 -24.39 42.21
N GLY A 597 -19.84 -25.17 41.25
CA GLY A 597 -19.94 -24.87 39.82
C GLY A 597 -19.17 -23.62 39.37
N SER A 598 -18.28 -23.06 40.21
CA SER A 598 -17.52 -21.83 39.93
C SER A 598 -16.08 -21.88 40.47
N PHE A 599 -15.14 -21.31 39.70
CA PHE A 599 -13.72 -21.20 40.10
C PHE A 599 -13.44 -20.00 41.00
N TRP A 600 -14.38 -19.06 41.11
CA TRP A 600 -14.20 -17.78 41.81
C TRP A 600 -14.95 -17.75 43.13
N PRO A 601 -14.49 -16.98 44.13
CA PRO A 601 -15.25 -16.77 45.34
C PRO A 601 -16.60 -16.13 45.03
N GLN A 602 -17.68 -16.82 45.39
CA GLN A 602 -18.98 -16.20 45.50
C GLN A 602 -18.86 -15.06 46.54
N PRO A 603 -19.39 -13.87 46.26
CA PRO A 603 -19.49 -12.81 47.26
C PRO A 603 -20.25 -13.37 48.46
N THR A 604 -19.70 -13.25 49.66
CA THR A 604 -20.41 -13.63 50.88
C THR A 604 -21.70 -12.84 50.95
N GLY A 605 -22.83 -13.53 50.80
CA GLY A 605 -24.15 -12.92 50.82
C GLY A 605 -24.37 -12.18 52.13
N HIS A 606 -24.82 -10.93 52.03
CA HIS A 606 -25.49 -10.26 53.13
C HIS A 606 -26.70 -11.10 53.54
N THR A 607 -26.65 -11.63 54.75
CA THR A 607 -27.82 -12.14 55.48
C THR A 607 -28.82 -11.01 55.63
N VAL A 608 -29.94 -11.09 54.92
CA VAL A 608 -31.14 -10.30 55.25
C VAL A 608 -31.80 -11.01 56.42
N SER A 609 -31.68 -10.44 57.63
CA SER A 609 -32.49 -10.83 58.77
C SER A 609 -33.92 -10.31 58.58
N SER A 610 -34.88 -11.21 58.43
CA SER A 610 -36.29 -10.94 58.67
C SER A 610 -36.63 -11.23 60.13
N SER A 611 -37.25 -10.24 60.79
CA SER A 611 -37.84 -10.19 62.14
C SER A 611 -36.92 -10.43 63.34
#